data_AF-A0A7S2I048-F1
#
_entry.id   AF-A0A7S2I048-F1
#
_cell.length_a   1.000
_cell.length_b   1.000
_cell.length_c   1.000
_cell.angle_alpha   90.00
_cell.angle_beta   90.00
_cell.angle_gamma   90.00
#
_symmetry.space_group_name_H-M   'P 1'
#
loop_
_entity.id
_entity.type
_entity.pdbx_description
1 polymer ?
#
loop_
_entity_poly.entity_id
_entity_poly.type
_entity_poly.pdbx_seq_one_letter_code
_entity_poly.pdbx_strand_id
1 'polypeptide(L)'
;GKAPPAARVRGMAGQAVAEVAPVPATVAALKAVLEAVTGCPKACQRLLASGGAAQLLGDDDALDPEGAELLMVVDESPMATWDVRSNPASDILLAEDGGHVKCPALRTDYVNVLTEEPLRRGVHYFEFVMHHIGDEQWCGLVQDCSQAGNRTSGRRLEAWAYYAGRMGSRSESLVDGHGALHAARTAVKGFQTLRRKGDVIGMLVDLGAGAVAFDLNGVLQGACPIPQGVPLWVFTHLDTRDDHVELRKPPMQDAPPQTLAALSGALLDVSTGLRLCGPVHRAPPLGSSSDGSMSDGS
;
A
#
# COMPACT_ATOMS: atom_id res chain seq x y z
N GLY A 1 -35.07 -31.91 -19.14
CA GLY A 1 -34.40 -32.33 -17.89
C GLY A 1 -34.42 -31.17 -16.92
N LYS A 2 -34.57 -31.42 -15.61
CA LYS A 2 -34.44 -30.37 -14.58
C LYS A 2 -32.99 -29.87 -14.59
N ALA A 3 -32.78 -28.55 -14.56
CA ALA A 3 -31.43 -27.99 -14.44
C ALA A 3 -30.78 -28.49 -13.13
N PRO A 4 -29.46 -28.74 -13.10
CA PRO A 4 -28.78 -29.13 -11.87
C PRO A 4 -28.89 -28.01 -10.81
N PRO A 5 -28.92 -28.36 -9.51
CA PRO A 5 -28.79 -27.38 -8.44
C PRO A 5 -27.58 -26.47 -8.61
N ALA A 6 -27.76 -25.18 -8.35
CA ALA A 6 -26.72 -24.17 -8.52
C ALA A 6 -26.79 -23.11 -7.41
N ALA A 7 -25.63 -22.53 -7.08
CA ALA A 7 -25.54 -21.32 -6.29
C ALA A 7 -25.62 -20.11 -7.22
N ARG A 8 -26.66 -19.28 -7.05
CA ARG A 8 -26.84 -18.04 -7.81
C ARG A 8 -26.42 -16.86 -6.95
N VAL A 9 -25.44 -16.12 -7.43
CA VAL A 9 -24.90 -14.95 -6.73
C VAL A 9 -25.28 -13.70 -7.51
N ARG A 10 -25.88 -12.73 -6.82
CA ARG A 10 -26.28 -11.44 -7.38
C ARG A 10 -25.55 -10.30 -6.69
N GLY A 11 -25.38 -9.17 -7.37
CA GLY A 11 -24.88 -7.95 -6.77
C GLY A 11 -26.00 -7.14 -6.11
N MET A 12 -25.63 -6.05 -5.41
CA MET A 12 -26.57 -5.15 -4.73
C MET A 12 -27.65 -4.54 -5.64
N ALA A 13 -27.37 -4.35 -6.93
CA ALA A 13 -28.36 -3.87 -7.90
C ALA A 13 -29.17 -5.01 -8.57
N GLY A 14 -29.08 -6.24 -8.04
CA GLY A 14 -29.84 -7.41 -8.49
C GLY A 14 -29.28 -8.12 -9.73
N GLN A 15 -28.24 -7.57 -10.36
CA GLN A 15 -27.57 -8.18 -11.50
C GLN A 15 -26.91 -9.50 -11.12
N ALA A 16 -26.93 -10.47 -12.03
CA ALA A 16 -26.22 -11.73 -11.83
C ALA A 16 -24.71 -11.48 -11.81
N VAL A 17 -24.03 -12.01 -10.79
CA VAL A 17 -22.56 -12.02 -10.67
C VAL A 17 -22.03 -13.35 -11.16
N ALA A 18 -22.59 -14.46 -10.70
CA ALA A 18 -22.23 -15.82 -11.13
C ALA A 18 -23.36 -16.83 -10.87
N GLU A 19 -23.35 -17.93 -11.61
CA GLU A 19 -24.13 -19.13 -11.34
C GLU A 19 -23.16 -20.32 -11.31
N VAL A 20 -23.06 -21.01 -10.17
CA VAL A 20 -22.06 -22.05 -9.92
C VAL A 20 -22.74 -23.39 -9.70
N ALA A 21 -22.45 -24.37 -10.55
CA ALA A 21 -22.98 -25.73 -10.48
C ALA A 21 -21.83 -26.76 -10.62
N PRO A 22 -21.76 -27.81 -9.77
CA PRO A 22 -22.64 -28.04 -8.62
C PRO A 22 -22.45 -26.98 -7.53
N VAL A 23 -23.40 -26.89 -6.59
CA VAL A 23 -23.30 -26.00 -5.43
C VAL A 23 -22.02 -26.35 -4.64
N PRO A 24 -21.10 -25.39 -4.40
CA PRO A 24 -19.93 -25.63 -3.56
C PRO A 24 -20.35 -26.01 -2.13
N ALA A 25 -19.57 -26.86 -1.46
CA ALA A 25 -19.92 -27.31 -0.11
C ALA A 25 -19.93 -26.18 0.94
N THR A 26 -19.08 -25.16 0.77
CA THR A 26 -18.93 -24.05 1.72
C THR A 26 -18.86 -22.69 1.03
N VAL A 27 -19.10 -21.64 1.81
CA VAL A 27 -18.93 -20.24 1.40
C VAL A 27 -17.50 -19.95 0.95
N ALA A 28 -16.47 -20.45 1.65
CA ALA A 28 -15.07 -20.28 1.24
C ALA A 28 -14.80 -20.83 -0.17
N ALA A 29 -15.32 -22.03 -0.47
CA ALA A 29 -15.18 -22.64 -1.78
C ALA A 29 -15.90 -21.83 -2.86
N LEU A 30 -17.10 -21.31 -2.56
CA LEU A 30 -17.81 -20.41 -3.47
C LEU A 30 -17.05 -19.10 -3.70
N LYS A 31 -16.51 -18.47 -2.65
CA LYS A 31 -15.74 -17.22 -2.78
C LYS A 31 -14.50 -17.38 -3.66
N ALA A 32 -13.83 -18.53 -3.59
CA ALA A 32 -12.71 -18.84 -4.48
C ALA A 32 -13.13 -18.90 -5.96
N VAL A 33 -14.30 -19.50 -6.26
CA VAL A 33 -14.87 -19.49 -7.61
C VAL A 33 -15.23 -18.07 -8.05
N LEU A 34 -15.89 -17.30 -7.17
CA LEU A 34 -16.25 -15.91 -7.44
C LEU A 34 -15.02 -15.03 -7.66
N GLU A 35 -13.92 -15.24 -6.94
CA GLU A 35 -12.66 -14.52 -7.15
C GLU A 35 -12.10 -14.79 -8.55
N ALA A 36 -12.10 -16.05 -8.98
CA ALA A 36 -11.63 -16.41 -10.33
C ALA A 36 -12.50 -15.80 -11.44
N VAL A 37 -13.82 -15.72 -11.24
CA VAL A 37 -14.76 -15.17 -12.23
C VAL A 37 -14.73 -13.64 -12.25
N THR A 38 -14.73 -13.02 -11.08
CA THR A 38 -14.95 -11.58 -10.94
C THR A 38 -13.67 -10.79 -10.75
N GLY A 39 -12.55 -11.43 -10.41
CA GLY A 39 -11.32 -10.79 -9.96
C GLY A 39 -11.40 -10.09 -8.60
N CYS A 40 -12.52 -10.21 -7.88
CA CYS A 40 -12.69 -9.65 -6.54
C CYS A 40 -12.02 -10.55 -5.49
N PRO A 41 -11.04 -10.08 -4.70
CA PRO A 41 -10.40 -10.90 -3.69
C PRO A 41 -11.41 -11.50 -2.70
N LYS A 42 -11.26 -12.77 -2.31
CA LYS A 42 -12.16 -13.45 -1.37
C LYS A 42 -12.44 -12.67 -0.08
N ALA A 43 -11.44 -11.98 0.47
CA ALA A 43 -11.58 -11.22 1.71
C ALA A 43 -12.50 -10.00 1.55
N CYS A 44 -12.60 -9.47 0.31
CA CYS A 44 -13.50 -8.38 -0.04
C CYS A 44 -14.91 -8.86 -0.39
N GLN A 45 -15.19 -10.18 -0.36
CA GLN A 45 -16.50 -10.71 -0.67
C GLN A 45 -17.29 -10.94 0.62
N ARG A 46 -18.41 -10.25 0.78
CA ARG A 46 -19.42 -10.52 1.82
C ARG A 46 -20.63 -11.14 1.17
N LEU A 47 -20.97 -12.37 1.55
CA LEU A 47 -22.11 -13.10 1.00
C LEU A 47 -23.25 -13.13 2.01
N LEU A 48 -24.44 -12.78 1.57
CA LEU A 48 -25.66 -12.83 2.36
C LEU A 48 -26.65 -13.82 1.78
N ALA A 49 -27.30 -14.61 2.63
CA ALA A 49 -28.37 -15.51 2.19
C ALA A 49 -29.60 -14.72 1.72
N SER A 50 -30.11 -15.05 0.53
CA SER A 50 -31.33 -14.44 -0.03
C SER A 50 -32.56 -15.22 0.44
N GLY A 51 -33.06 -14.87 1.62
CA GLY A 51 -34.28 -15.46 2.20
C GLY A 51 -34.51 -14.98 3.62
N GLY A 52 -35.58 -14.21 3.86
CA GLY A 52 -35.84 -13.62 5.18
C GLY A 52 -34.95 -12.42 5.52
N ALA A 53 -34.52 -12.30 6.78
CA ALA A 53 -33.57 -11.27 7.19
C ALA A 53 -32.19 -11.58 6.59
N ALA A 54 -31.59 -10.63 5.89
CA ALA A 54 -30.29 -10.82 5.24
C ALA A 54 -29.22 -11.20 6.29
N GLN A 55 -28.82 -12.47 6.29
CA GLN A 55 -27.81 -13.00 7.19
C GLN A 55 -26.46 -13.05 6.48
N LEU A 56 -25.44 -12.42 7.09
CA LEU A 56 -24.06 -12.53 6.63
C LEU A 56 -23.55 -13.95 6.89
N LEU A 57 -22.98 -14.57 5.86
CA LEU A 57 -22.40 -15.91 5.94
C LEU A 57 -20.88 -15.85 6.17
N GLY A 58 -20.39 -16.65 7.11
CA GLY A 58 -18.98 -16.91 7.37
C GLY A 58 -18.39 -17.92 6.37
N ASP A 59 -17.06 -17.94 6.27
CA ASP A 59 -16.34 -18.77 5.30
C ASP A 59 -16.59 -20.29 5.47
N ASP A 60 -16.84 -20.72 6.71
CA ASP A 60 -17.10 -22.13 7.06
C ASP A 60 -18.58 -22.54 6.95
N ASP A 61 -19.48 -21.60 6.65
CA ASP A 61 -20.92 -21.92 6.51
C ASP A 61 -21.16 -22.85 5.32
N ALA A 62 -21.97 -23.88 5.54
CA ALA A 62 -22.40 -24.82 4.52
C ALA A 62 -23.46 -24.21 3.61
N LEU A 63 -23.37 -24.47 2.30
CA LEU A 63 -24.39 -24.07 1.34
C LEU A 63 -25.40 -25.21 1.11
N ASP A 64 -26.66 -24.86 0.85
CA ASP A 64 -27.71 -25.85 0.55
C ASP A 64 -27.42 -26.56 -0.79
N PRO A 65 -27.19 -27.89 -0.79
CA PRO A 65 -26.87 -28.63 -2.01
C PRO A 65 -28.01 -28.64 -3.04
N GLU A 66 -29.26 -28.35 -2.63
CA GLU A 66 -30.41 -28.24 -3.55
C GLU A 66 -30.48 -26.88 -4.26
N GLY A 67 -29.66 -25.91 -3.84
CA GLY A 67 -29.52 -24.59 -4.46
C GLY A 67 -29.43 -23.48 -3.43
N ALA A 68 -28.68 -22.43 -3.75
CA ALA A 68 -28.51 -21.26 -2.89
C ALA A 68 -28.70 -19.97 -3.69
N GLU A 69 -29.51 -19.05 -3.18
CA GLU A 69 -29.61 -17.68 -3.71
C GLU A 69 -28.85 -16.74 -2.75
N LEU A 70 -27.87 -16.01 -3.27
CA LEU A 70 -26.95 -15.23 -2.47
C LEU A 70 -26.79 -13.81 -3.03
N LEU A 71 -26.63 -12.85 -2.12
CA LEU A 71 -26.27 -11.48 -2.43
C LEU A 71 -24.78 -11.28 -2.10
N MET A 72 -24.03 -10.74 -3.05
CA MET A 72 -22.63 -10.37 -2.87
C MET A 72 -22.50 -8.86 -2.69
N VAL A 73 -21.88 -8.46 -1.59
CA VAL A 73 -21.43 -7.11 -1.32
C VAL A 73 -19.90 -7.09 -1.39
N VAL A 74 -19.35 -6.11 -2.09
CA VAL A 74 -17.91 -5.87 -2.11
C VAL A 74 -17.57 -4.97 -0.92
N ASP A 75 -16.77 -5.49 0.00
CA ASP A 75 -16.26 -4.80 1.17
C ASP A 75 -14.76 -4.55 0.99
N GLU A 76 -14.38 -3.32 0.66
CA GLU A 76 -12.98 -2.96 0.43
C GLU A 76 -12.22 -2.61 1.71
N SER A 77 -12.84 -2.76 2.90
CA SER A 77 -12.17 -2.47 4.18
C SER A 77 -10.84 -3.21 4.38
N PRO A 78 -10.62 -4.47 3.92
CA PRO A 78 -9.31 -5.13 4.04
C PRO A 78 -8.17 -4.41 3.30
N MET A 79 -8.49 -3.56 2.31
CA MET A 79 -7.50 -2.74 1.61
C MET A 79 -7.10 -1.48 2.41
N ALA A 80 -7.78 -1.21 3.54
CA ALA A 80 -7.53 -0.09 4.44
C ALA A 80 -7.36 -0.51 5.90
N THR A 81 -7.34 -1.82 6.17
CA THR A 81 -7.09 -2.41 7.49
C THR A 81 -5.65 -2.91 7.54
N TRP A 82 -4.94 -2.56 8.61
CA TRP A 82 -3.58 -3.02 8.85
C TRP A 82 -3.53 -4.49 9.27
N ASP A 83 -2.74 -5.31 8.56
CA ASP A 83 -2.47 -6.70 8.92
C ASP A 83 -1.45 -6.79 10.06
N VAL A 84 -1.90 -6.48 11.27
CA VAL A 84 -1.08 -6.65 12.47
C VAL A 84 -0.95 -8.13 12.84
N ARG A 85 -1.99 -8.94 12.58
CA ARG A 85 -2.02 -10.34 13.03
C ARG A 85 -0.96 -11.20 12.35
N SER A 86 -0.79 -11.05 11.04
CA SER A 86 0.17 -11.84 10.26
C SER A 86 1.54 -11.18 10.17
N ASN A 87 1.71 -9.98 10.74
CA ASN A 87 2.98 -9.28 10.73
C ASN A 87 4.05 -10.07 11.53
N PRO A 88 5.27 -10.28 11.01
CA PRO A 88 6.35 -10.94 11.74
C PRO A 88 6.76 -10.25 13.05
N ALA A 89 6.40 -8.98 13.23
CA ALA A 89 6.60 -8.20 14.44
C ALA A 89 5.26 -7.81 15.11
N SER A 90 4.26 -8.68 15.02
CA SER A 90 2.91 -8.45 15.57
C SER A 90 2.90 -8.15 17.07
N ASP A 91 3.86 -8.68 17.83
CA ASP A 91 3.93 -8.55 19.29
C ASP A 91 4.31 -7.14 19.78
N ILE A 92 4.82 -6.27 18.89
CA ILE A 92 5.13 -4.87 19.20
C ILE A 92 4.13 -3.88 18.59
N LEU A 93 3.21 -4.36 17.77
CA LEU A 93 2.23 -3.55 17.06
C LEU A 93 0.91 -3.52 17.83
N LEU A 94 0.24 -2.36 17.76
CA LEU A 94 -1.10 -2.18 18.27
C LEU A 94 -1.97 -1.59 17.15
N ALA A 95 -2.89 -2.39 16.62
CA ALA A 95 -3.98 -1.90 15.79
C ALA A 95 -5.17 -1.54 16.67
N GLU A 96 -5.76 -0.37 16.40
CA GLU A 96 -7.03 0.06 16.99
C GLU A 96 -8.08 0.11 15.87
N ASP A 97 -9.37 0.10 16.23
CA ASP A 97 -10.45 0.24 15.27
C ASP A 97 -10.29 1.51 14.41
N GLY A 98 -10.76 1.48 13.17
CA GLY A 98 -10.72 2.66 12.28
C GLY A 98 -9.39 2.89 11.56
N GLY A 99 -8.58 1.84 11.38
CA GLY A 99 -7.36 1.93 10.56
C GLY A 99 -6.18 2.57 11.29
N HIS A 100 -6.22 2.68 12.61
CA HIS A 100 -5.10 3.19 13.41
C HIS A 100 -4.05 2.11 13.68
N VAL A 101 -2.77 2.49 13.64
CA VAL A 101 -1.65 1.64 14.06
C VAL A 101 -0.62 2.43 14.86
N LYS A 102 -0.09 1.80 15.91
CA LYS A 102 0.96 2.29 16.81
C LYS A 102 2.00 1.20 17.07
N CYS A 103 3.16 1.59 17.58
CA CYS A 103 4.18 0.64 18.03
C CYS A 103 4.74 0.97 19.44
N PRO A 104 3.90 0.96 20.50
CA PRO A 104 4.31 1.42 21.83
C PRO A 104 5.44 0.58 22.45
N ALA A 105 5.59 -0.67 22.01
CA ALA A 105 6.63 -1.59 22.47
C ALA A 105 7.81 -1.72 21.48
N LEU A 106 8.01 -0.73 20.59
CA LEU A 106 9.10 -0.74 19.62
C LEU A 106 10.46 -0.94 20.32
N ARG A 107 11.19 -1.96 19.87
CA ARG A 107 12.51 -2.38 20.38
C ARG A 107 13.53 -2.60 19.25
N THR A 108 13.15 -2.26 18.03
CA THR A 108 13.98 -2.23 16.83
C THR A 108 13.97 -0.82 16.26
N ASP A 109 14.83 -0.54 15.29
CA ASP A 109 14.89 0.79 14.68
C ASP A 109 13.58 1.16 13.95
N TYR A 110 12.83 0.16 13.47
CA TYR A 110 11.56 0.35 12.79
C TYR A 110 10.73 -0.93 12.72
N VAL A 111 9.49 -0.79 12.21
CA VAL A 111 8.60 -1.85 11.77
C VAL A 111 7.73 -1.38 10.60
N ASN A 112 7.64 -2.20 9.53
CA ASN A 112 6.70 -2.00 8.44
C ASN A 112 5.38 -2.72 8.73
N VAL A 113 4.27 -2.06 8.43
CA VAL A 113 2.93 -2.63 8.52
C VAL A 113 2.24 -2.47 7.16
N LEU A 114 1.64 -3.55 6.66
CA LEU A 114 0.96 -3.59 5.37
C LEU A 114 -0.54 -3.81 5.61
N THR A 115 -1.36 -3.54 4.59
CA THR A 115 -2.79 -3.88 4.63
C THR A 115 -3.05 -5.38 4.50
N GLU A 116 -4.24 -5.82 4.93
CA GLU A 116 -4.65 -7.24 4.85
C GLU A 116 -4.77 -7.73 3.40
N GLU A 117 -5.28 -6.90 2.50
CA GLU A 117 -5.36 -7.21 1.07
C GLU A 117 -4.58 -6.20 0.21
N PRO A 118 -3.98 -6.66 -0.90
CA PRO A 118 -3.42 -5.78 -1.90
C PRO A 118 -4.48 -5.18 -2.82
N LEU A 119 -4.12 -4.04 -3.39
CA LEU A 119 -4.76 -3.48 -4.57
C LEU A 119 -4.39 -4.32 -5.80
N ARG A 120 -5.39 -4.75 -6.57
CA ARG A 120 -5.17 -5.59 -7.78
C ARG A 120 -5.71 -4.95 -9.07
N ARG A 121 -6.64 -4.01 -8.95
CA ARG A 121 -7.25 -3.29 -10.08
C ARG A 121 -7.92 -1.99 -9.63
N GLY A 122 -8.25 -1.14 -10.60
CA GLY A 122 -9.07 0.05 -10.38
C GLY A 122 -8.27 1.28 -9.91
N VAL A 123 -9.01 2.30 -9.51
CA VAL A 123 -8.48 3.56 -8.99
C VAL A 123 -8.88 3.68 -7.52
N HIS A 124 -7.90 3.99 -6.65
CA HIS A 124 -8.10 4.04 -5.21
C HIS A 124 -7.51 5.31 -4.62
N TYR A 125 -8.23 5.91 -3.68
CA TYR A 125 -7.73 7.03 -2.89
C TYR A 125 -7.61 6.62 -1.42
N PHE A 126 -6.45 6.92 -0.85
CA PHE A 126 -6.13 6.67 0.56
C PHE A 126 -5.65 7.96 1.21
N GLU A 127 -5.90 8.07 2.51
CA GLU A 127 -5.32 9.11 3.35
C GLU A 127 -4.55 8.48 4.50
N PHE A 128 -3.32 8.95 4.73
CA PHE A 128 -2.55 8.66 5.92
C PHE A 128 -2.61 9.88 6.85
N VAL A 129 -3.33 9.76 7.96
CA VAL A 129 -3.40 10.82 8.97
C VAL A 129 -2.28 10.61 9.98
N MET A 130 -1.36 11.57 10.03
CA MET A 130 -0.17 11.51 10.88
C MET A 130 -0.49 12.10 12.25
N HIS A 131 -0.98 11.26 13.16
CA HIS A 131 -1.30 11.67 14.53
C HIS A 131 -0.02 12.01 15.32
N HIS A 132 1.07 11.26 15.10
CA HIS A 132 2.39 11.55 15.63
C HIS A 132 3.50 10.91 14.78
N ILE A 133 4.56 11.68 14.49
CA ILE A 133 5.83 11.20 13.91
C ILE A 133 6.96 11.50 14.91
N GLY A 134 7.61 10.47 15.44
CA GLY A 134 8.71 10.63 16.39
C GLY A 134 9.97 11.17 15.72
N ASP A 135 10.48 10.44 14.72
CA ASP A 135 11.70 10.79 14.00
C ASP A 135 11.48 10.78 12.47
N GLU A 136 11.16 9.66 11.84
CA GLU A 136 10.91 9.59 10.40
C GLU A 136 9.84 8.55 10.00
N GLN A 137 9.02 8.87 8.99
CA GLN A 137 7.93 8.01 8.54
C GLN A 137 7.98 7.81 7.02
N TRP A 138 7.65 6.60 6.57
CA TRP A 138 7.29 6.33 5.18
C TRP A 138 5.87 5.79 5.10
N CYS A 139 5.14 6.18 4.05
CA CYS A 139 3.86 5.58 3.72
C CYS A 139 3.65 5.54 2.21
N GLY A 140 3.03 4.48 1.70
CA GLY A 140 2.81 4.32 0.27
C GLY A 140 2.47 2.90 -0.15
N LEU A 141 3.09 2.43 -1.23
CA LEU A 141 2.87 1.11 -1.82
C LEU A 141 4.12 0.23 -1.80
N VAL A 142 3.94 -1.08 -1.63
CA VAL A 142 4.96 -2.13 -1.82
C VAL A 142 4.41 -3.29 -2.65
N GLN A 143 5.27 -3.94 -3.45
CA GLN A 143 4.90 -5.13 -4.23
C GLN A 143 5.00 -6.45 -3.46
N ASP A 144 5.92 -6.51 -2.49
CA ASP A 144 6.25 -7.76 -1.80
C ASP A 144 5.81 -7.70 -0.34
N CYS A 145 4.84 -8.56 0.02
CA CYS A 145 4.31 -8.65 1.38
C CYS A 145 5.34 -9.16 2.40
N SER A 146 6.43 -9.82 1.94
CA SER A 146 7.53 -10.24 2.80
C SER A 146 8.30 -9.06 3.43
N GLN A 147 8.08 -7.84 2.93
CA GLN A 147 8.66 -6.61 3.47
C GLN A 147 7.98 -6.16 4.78
N ALA A 148 6.90 -6.80 5.22
CA ALA A 148 6.30 -6.59 6.54
C ALA A 148 7.26 -6.93 7.69
N GLY A 149 7.11 -6.25 8.82
CA GLY A 149 7.95 -6.44 10.00
C GLY A 149 9.22 -5.55 9.98
N ASN A 150 10.25 -5.97 10.70
CA ASN A 150 11.43 -5.14 10.99
C ASN A 150 12.70 -5.55 10.23
N ARG A 151 12.59 -6.42 9.21
CA ARG A 151 13.77 -6.95 8.49
C ARG A 151 14.20 -6.11 7.29
N THR A 152 13.32 -5.26 6.77
CA THR A 152 13.56 -4.46 5.57
C THR A 152 13.41 -2.98 5.89
N SER A 153 14.52 -2.25 5.94
CA SER A 153 14.49 -0.81 6.28
C SER A 153 13.86 0.01 5.17
N GLY A 154 13.35 1.20 5.50
CA GLY A 154 12.75 2.12 4.53
C GLY A 154 13.64 2.36 3.31
N ARG A 155 14.95 2.45 3.53
CA ARG A 155 15.96 2.63 2.47
C ARG A 155 16.13 1.42 1.55
N ARG A 156 15.80 0.22 2.03
CA ARG A 156 15.87 -1.05 1.28
C ARG A 156 14.51 -1.46 0.71
N LEU A 157 13.43 -0.78 1.10
CA LEU A 157 12.10 -1.08 0.60
C LEU A 157 12.05 -0.90 -0.91
N GLU A 158 11.50 -1.89 -1.59
CA GLU A 158 11.03 -1.75 -2.97
C GLU A 158 9.62 -1.18 -2.93
N ALA A 159 9.55 0.13 -2.73
CA ALA A 159 8.34 0.89 -2.45
C ALA A 159 8.18 2.11 -3.35
N TRP A 160 6.96 2.63 -3.40
CA TRP A 160 6.58 3.95 -3.90
C TRP A 160 5.94 4.70 -2.74
N ALA A 161 6.69 5.58 -2.12
CA ALA A 161 6.37 6.12 -0.81
C ALA A 161 6.60 7.62 -0.74
N TYR A 162 5.74 8.26 0.05
CA TYR A 162 6.01 9.54 0.64
C TYR A 162 6.94 9.31 1.84
N TYR A 163 8.16 9.84 1.77
CA TYR A 163 9.04 9.99 2.91
C TYR A 163 8.71 11.31 3.62
N ALA A 164 8.36 11.27 4.90
CA ALA A 164 7.90 12.43 5.64
C ALA A 164 9.00 13.46 5.94
N GLY A 165 10.27 13.07 5.77
CA GLY A 165 11.43 13.79 6.26
C GLY A 165 11.72 13.45 7.73
N ARG A 166 12.91 13.83 8.18
CA ARG A 166 13.37 13.57 9.54
C ARG A 166 13.03 14.74 10.48
N MET A 167 12.29 14.46 11.54
CA MET A 167 11.78 15.45 12.48
C MET A 167 12.92 16.18 13.19
N GLY A 168 12.97 17.50 13.04
CA GLY A 168 14.00 18.36 13.64
C GLY A 168 15.35 18.36 12.92
N SER A 169 15.49 17.58 11.84
CA SER A 169 16.66 17.65 10.97
C SER A 169 16.71 18.97 10.19
N ARG A 170 17.92 19.48 9.97
CA ARG A 170 18.21 20.60 9.05
C ARG A 170 18.83 20.13 7.74
N SER A 171 18.97 18.82 7.55
CA SER A 171 19.53 18.25 6.34
C SER A 171 18.56 18.43 5.17
N GLU A 172 19.06 18.95 4.06
CA GLU A 172 18.31 19.04 2.80
C GLU A 172 18.40 17.74 1.96
N SER A 173 18.99 16.68 2.53
CA SER A 173 19.11 15.37 1.90
C SER A 173 17.74 14.80 1.55
N LEU A 174 17.54 14.45 0.27
CA LEU A 174 16.34 13.74 -0.18
C LEU A 174 16.29 12.29 0.34
N VAL A 175 17.41 11.76 0.84
CA VAL A 175 17.52 10.38 1.29
C VAL A 175 17.08 10.25 2.76
N ASP A 176 17.42 11.22 3.60
CA ASP A 176 17.28 11.11 5.06
C ASP A 176 17.14 12.45 5.82
N GLY A 177 16.79 13.53 5.11
CA GLY A 177 16.63 14.85 5.70
C GLY A 177 15.25 15.43 5.45
N HIS A 178 14.99 15.80 4.19
CA HIS A 178 13.77 16.46 3.76
C HIS A 178 12.75 15.43 3.26
N GLY A 179 11.46 15.76 3.37
CA GLY A 179 10.40 14.99 2.73
C GLY A 179 10.68 14.77 1.24
N ALA A 180 10.32 13.59 0.74
CA ALA A 180 10.64 13.22 -0.63
C ALA A 180 9.71 12.12 -1.17
N LEU A 181 9.63 12.05 -2.50
CA LEU A 181 9.18 10.86 -3.20
C LEU A 181 10.31 9.83 -3.22
N HIS A 182 10.10 8.70 -2.58
CA HIS A 182 10.97 7.52 -2.68
C HIS A 182 10.27 6.47 -3.54
N ALA A 183 10.85 6.09 -4.68
CA ALA A 183 10.28 5.12 -5.60
C ALA A 183 11.35 4.11 -6.05
N ALA A 184 11.05 2.81 -5.98
CA ALA A 184 11.91 1.72 -6.43
C ALA A 184 13.37 1.83 -5.92
N ARG A 185 13.53 2.08 -4.62
CA ARG A 185 14.83 2.31 -3.92
C ARG A 185 15.59 3.56 -4.37
N THR A 186 14.87 4.57 -4.82
CA THR A 186 15.43 5.82 -5.32
C THR A 186 14.71 7.02 -4.71
N ALA A 187 15.44 8.00 -4.19
CA ALA A 187 14.91 9.32 -3.85
C ALA A 187 14.80 10.16 -5.13
N VAL A 188 13.57 10.44 -5.56
CA VAL A 188 13.27 10.99 -6.89
C VAL A 188 13.13 12.51 -6.86
N LYS A 189 12.33 13.03 -5.92
CA LYS A 189 11.98 14.45 -5.86
C LYS A 189 11.74 14.87 -4.41
N GLY A 190 12.16 16.08 -4.05
CA GLY A 190 11.78 16.69 -2.77
C GLY A 190 10.29 16.98 -2.69
N PHE A 191 9.69 16.55 -1.58
CA PHE A 191 8.33 16.88 -1.15
C PHE A 191 8.41 17.78 0.08
N GLN A 192 7.29 18.38 0.45
CA GLN A 192 7.25 19.14 1.70
C GLN A 192 7.50 18.21 2.92
N THR A 193 8.35 18.64 3.86
CA THR A 193 8.51 17.91 5.14
C THR A 193 7.24 18.08 5.95
N LEU A 194 6.79 16.97 6.55
CA LEU A 194 5.63 16.98 7.41
C LEU A 194 5.91 17.64 8.77
N ARG A 195 4.86 18.15 9.38
CA ARG A 195 4.81 18.48 10.79
C ARG A 195 4.75 17.18 11.60
N ARG A 196 5.25 17.26 12.83
CA ARG A 196 5.18 16.15 13.80
C ARG A 196 3.77 15.60 14.02
N LYS A 197 2.72 16.42 13.85
CA LYS A 197 1.32 16.04 14.06
C LYS A 197 0.38 16.76 13.10
N GLY A 198 -0.68 16.06 12.72
CA GLY A 198 -1.89 16.62 12.10
C GLY A 198 -1.83 16.82 10.59
N ASP A 199 -0.73 16.46 9.94
CA ASP A 199 -0.68 16.43 8.48
C ASP A 199 -1.34 15.16 7.94
N VAL A 200 -1.96 15.30 6.77
CA VAL A 200 -2.60 14.21 6.03
C VAL A 200 -1.91 14.05 4.70
N ILE A 201 -1.39 12.85 4.42
CA ILE A 201 -0.88 12.50 3.09
C ILE A 201 -1.99 11.81 2.32
N GLY A 202 -2.43 12.41 1.23
CA GLY A 202 -3.29 11.75 0.25
C GLY A 202 -2.45 10.92 -0.73
N MET A 203 -2.93 9.73 -1.06
CA MET A 203 -2.33 8.84 -2.04
C MET A 203 -3.40 8.34 -3.01
N LEU A 204 -3.27 8.73 -4.27
CA LEU A 204 -4.15 8.30 -5.34
C LEU A 204 -3.42 7.31 -6.25
N VAL A 205 -4.00 6.14 -6.45
CA VAL A 205 -3.41 5.03 -7.18
C VAL A 205 -4.32 4.66 -8.35
N ASP A 206 -3.78 4.62 -9.56
CA ASP A 206 -4.45 4.04 -10.72
C ASP A 206 -3.62 2.87 -11.25
N LEU A 207 -4.11 1.66 -10.96
CA LEU A 207 -3.44 0.42 -11.36
C LEU A 207 -3.58 0.14 -12.87
N GLY A 208 -4.58 0.72 -13.53
CA GLY A 208 -4.75 0.62 -14.98
C GLY A 208 -3.76 1.51 -15.71
N ALA A 209 -3.61 2.76 -15.27
CA ALA A 209 -2.61 3.69 -15.79
C ALA A 209 -1.18 3.35 -15.35
N GLY A 210 -1.02 2.57 -14.27
CA GLY A 210 0.28 2.28 -13.70
C GLY A 210 0.91 3.52 -13.06
N ALA A 211 0.11 4.33 -12.36
CA ALA A 211 0.57 5.57 -11.73
C ALA A 211 0.12 5.70 -10.28
N VAL A 212 0.94 6.39 -9.48
CA VAL A 212 0.58 6.87 -8.14
C VAL A 212 0.89 8.36 -8.03
N ALA A 213 -0.01 9.11 -7.39
CA ALA A 213 0.14 10.51 -7.08
C ALA A 213 -0.02 10.73 -5.57
N PHE A 214 0.78 11.65 -5.03
CA PHE A 214 0.76 12.02 -3.63
C PHE A 214 0.40 13.50 -3.46
N ASP A 215 -0.43 13.78 -2.48
CA ASP A 215 -0.72 15.13 -2.00
C ASP A 215 -0.44 15.25 -0.50
N LEU A 216 -0.20 16.47 -0.04
CA LEU A 216 -0.08 16.81 1.38
C LEU A 216 -1.14 17.84 1.70
N ASN A 217 -2.07 17.49 2.60
CA ASN A 217 -3.21 18.32 2.97
C ASN A 217 -4.00 18.83 1.74
N GLY A 218 -4.20 17.97 0.73
CA GLY A 218 -4.91 18.30 -0.50
C GLY A 218 -4.06 19.00 -1.57
N VAL A 219 -2.77 19.28 -1.31
CA VAL A 219 -1.86 19.93 -2.26
C VAL A 219 -0.94 18.91 -2.91
N LEU A 220 -1.06 18.73 -4.23
CA LEU A 220 -0.24 17.81 -5.02
C LEU A 220 1.26 18.03 -4.79
N GLN A 221 1.98 16.96 -4.48
CA GLN A 221 3.43 16.95 -4.31
C GLN A 221 4.15 16.36 -5.53
N GLY A 222 3.59 15.30 -6.11
CA GLY A 222 4.11 14.67 -7.32
C GLY A 222 3.43 13.34 -7.65
N ALA A 223 3.68 12.84 -8.85
CA ALA A 223 3.20 11.56 -9.33
C ALA A 223 4.32 10.79 -10.04
N CYS A 224 4.30 9.47 -9.98
CA CYS A 224 5.30 8.62 -10.62
C CYS A 224 4.70 7.28 -11.09
N PRO A 225 5.40 6.55 -11.99
CA PRO A 225 4.97 5.23 -12.42
C PRO A 225 5.08 4.18 -11.30
N ILE A 226 4.11 3.27 -11.27
CA ILE A 226 4.09 2.03 -10.48
C ILE A 226 4.07 0.82 -11.43
N PRO A 227 4.46 -0.37 -10.97
CA PRO A 227 4.30 -1.59 -11.77
C PRO A 227 2.83 -1.83 -12.14
N GLN A 228 2.61 -2.37 -13.35
CA GLN A 228 1.29 -2.79 -13.81
C GLN A 228 1.13 -4.31 -13.70
N GLY A 229 -0.10 -4.77 -13.49
CA GLY A 229 -0.43 -6.20 -13.49
C GLY A 229 0.09 -6.98 -12.28
N VAL A 230 0.61 -6.31 -11.26
CA VAL A 230 1.04 -6.92 -9.99
C VAL A 230 0.22 -6.37 -8.82
N PRO A 231 -0.04 -7.19 -7.79
CA PRO A 231 -0.67 -6.70 -6.55
C PRO A 231 0.23 -5.70 -5.82
N LEU A 232 -0.37 -4.67 -5.23
CA LEU A 232 0.33 -3.67 -4.41
C LEU A 232 -0.33 -3.54 -3.05
N TRP A 233 0.44 -3.67 -1.98
CA TRP A 233 -0.04 -3.44 -0.62
C TRP A 233 0.20 -2.00 -0.21
N VAL A 234 -0.77 -1.42 0.48
CA VAL A 234 -0.57 -0.15 1.17
C VAL A 234 0.26 -0.43 2.42
N PHE A 235 1.25 0.41 2.70
CA PHE A 235 2.12 0.23 3.86
C PHE A 235 2.40 1.54 4.61
N THR A 236 2.84 1.38 5.86
CA THR A 236 3.49 2.44 6.63
C THR A 236 4.69 1.89 7.41
N HIS A 237 5.64 2.77 7.74
CA HIS A 237 6.89 2.48 8.42
C HIS A 237 7.00 3.27 9.72
N LEU A 238 6.81 2.62 10.86
CA LEU A 238 6.92 3.22 12.19
C LEU A 238 8.36 3.04 12.70
N ASP A 239 9.00 4.10 13.17
CA ASP A 239 10.40 4.16 13.58
C ASP A 239 10.63 4.57 15.04
N THR A 240 9.58 5.02 15.74
CA THR A 240 9.60 5.29 17.17
C THR A 240 8.41 4.67 17.92
N ARG A 241 8.51 4.65 19.25
CA ARG A 241 7.40 4.22 20.14
C ARG A 241 6.21 5.17 20.14
N ASP A 242 6.44 6.42 19.73
CA ASP A 242 5.45 7.48 19.76
C ASP A 242 4.69 7.57 18.43
N ASP A 243 5.08 6.83 17.39
CA ASP A 243 4.42 6.91 16.10
C ASP A 243 3.00 6.41 16.15
N HIS A 244 2.14 7.18 15.49
CA HIS A 244 0.72 6.90 15.39
C HIS A 244 0.21 7.37 14.04
N VAL A 245 -0.25 6.42 13.24
CA VAL A 245 -0.80 6.66 11.89
C VAL A 245 -2.18 6.06 11.80
N GLU A 246 -3.07 6.71 11.07
CA GLU A 246 -4.38 6.20 10.69
C GLU A 246 -4.47 6.12 9.16
N LEU A 247 -4.94 4.99 8.65
CA LEU A 247 -5.23 4.79 7.24
C LEU A 247 -6.73 4.89 7.00
N ARG A 248 -7.11 5.77 6.08
CA ARG A 248 -8.49 5.90 5.61
C ARG A 248 -8.54 5.59 4.12
N LYS A 249 -9.69 5.10 3.66
CA LYS A 249 -10.01 4.93 2.24
C LYS A 249 -11.27 5.72 1.90
N PRO A 250 -11.17 7.05 1.70
CA PRO A 250 -12.32 7.86 1.33
C PRO A 250 -12.90 7.43 -0.02
N PRO A 251 -14.16 7.80 -0.30
CA PRO A 251 -14.72 7.73 -1.64
C PRO A 251 -13.84 8.47 -2.66
N MET A 252 -13.75 7.92 -3.88
CA MET A 252 -12.94 8.50 -4.97
C MET A 252 -13.27 9.95 -5.31
N GLN A 253 -14.51 10.37 -5.10
CA GLN A 253 -14.97 11.75 -5.37
C GLN A 253 -14.36 12.79 -4.42
N ASP A 254 -13.79 12.34 -3.29
CA ASP A 254 -13.15 13.21 -2.30
C ASP A 254 -11.66 13.45 -2.64
N ALA A 255 -11.11 12.72 -3.62
CA ALA A 255 -9.74 12.91 -4.07
C ALA A 255 -9.54 14.32 -4.67
N PRO A 256 -8.46 15.05 -4.32
CA PRO A 256 -8.21 16.37 -4.86
C PRO A 256 -8.11 16.35 -6.40
N PRO A 257 -8.80 17.28 -7.11
CA PRO A 257 -8.81 17.27 -8.58
C PRO A 257 -7.42 17.35 -9.23
N GLN A 258 -6.48 18.06 -8.59
CA GLN A 258 -5.10 18.17 -9.07
C GLN A 258 -4.36 16.83 -8.98
N THR A 259 -4.62 16.04 -7.94
CA THR A 259 -4.06 14.70 -7.76
C THR A 259 -4.61 13.74 -8.82
N LEU A 260 -5.90 13.83 -9.14
CA LEU A 260 -6.51 13.05 -10.21
C LEU A 260 -5.93 13.39 -11.59
N ALA A 261 -5.79 14.68 -11.89
CA ALA A 261 -5.19 15.14 -13.15
C ALA A 261 -3.72 14.73 -13.30
N ALA A 262 -2.98 14.58 -12.19
CA ALA A 262 -1.58 14.18 -12.22
C ALA A 262 -1.36 12.75 -12.74
N LEU A 263 -2.35 11.86 -12.60
CA LEU A 263 -2.24 10.47 -13.06
C LEU A 263 -2.23 10.31 -14.58
N SER A 264 -2.80 11.27 -15.32
CA SER A 264 -2.80 11.30 -16.78
C SER A 264 -1.75 12.26 -17.37
N GLY A 265 -1.00 12.96 -16.51
CA GLY A 265 0.02 13.92 -16.89
C GLY A 265 1.41 13.32 -17.07
N ALA A 266 2.41 14.20 -17.17
CA ALA A 266 3.81 13.79 -17.19
C ALA A 266 4.23 13.27 -15.81
N LEU A 267 4.48 11.97 -15.71
CA LEU A 267 4.95 11.32 -14.49
C LEU A 267 6.44 11.60 -14.26
N LEU A 268 6.85 11.64 -12.99
CA LEU A 268 8.25 11.78 -12.61
C LEU A 268 9.05 10.55 -13.04
N ASP A 269 10.22 10.78 -13.64
CA ASP A 269 11.14 9.71 -14.03
C ASP A 269 11.89 9.17 -12.81
N VAL A 270 11.56 7.94 -12.40
CA VAL A 270 12.19 7.28 -11.25
C VAL A 270 13.67 6.97 -11.51
N SER A 271 14.08 6.82 -12.78
CA SER A 271 15.45 6.46 -13.14
C SER A 271 16.46 7.59 -12.91
N THR A 272 16.00 8.84 -12.81
CA THR A 272 16.86 10.01 -12.61
C THR A 272 17.18 10.31 -11.15
N GLY A 273 16.56 9.60 -10.20
CA GLY A 273 16.75 9.89 -8.78
C GLY A 273 18.02 9.30 -8.16
N LEU A 274 18.23 9.58 -6.87
CA LEU A 274 19.38 9.12 -6.10
C LEU A 274 19.10 7.77 -5.43
N ARG A 275 19.95 6.76 -5.61
CA ARG A 275 19.79 5.45 -4.95
C ARG A 275 19.81 5.59 -3.43
N LEU A 276 18.80 5.04 -2.76
CA LEU A 276 18.70 5.00 -1.29
C LEU A 276 19.71 4.04 -0.66
N CYS A 277 20.03 2.96 -1.39
CA CYS A 277 21.04 1.98 -1.03
C CYS A 277 21.87 1.62 -2.28
N GLY A 278 23.19 1.65 -2.15
CA GLY A 278 24.16 1.16 -3.12
C GLY A 278 25.50 0.88 -2.44
N PRO A 279 26.42 0.10 -3.05
CA PRO A 279 27.78 0.05 -2.53
C PRO A 279 28.27 1.49 -2.41
N VAL A 280 28.89 1.83 -1.28
CA VAL A 280 29.63 3.09 -1.18
C VAL A 280 30.61 3.08 -2.34
N HIS A 281 30.31 3.80 -3.42
CA HIS A 281 31.34 4.16 -4.37
C HIS A 281 32.26 5.05 -3.56
N ARG A 282 33.27 4.46 -2.91
CA ARG A 282 34.45 5.19 -2.49
C ARG A 282 34.84 5.95 -3.74
N ALA A 283 34.79 7.28 -3.67
CA ALA A 283 35.35 8.12 -4.69
C ALA A 283 36.73 7.53 -5.05
N PRO A 284 37.07 7.40 -6.34
CA PRO A 284 38.41 6.96 -6.70
C PRO A 284 39.41 7.83 -5.91
N PRO A 285 40.46 7.24 -5.31
CA PRO A 285 41.43 8.02 -4.58
C PRO A 285 41.88 9.16 -5.50
N LEU A 286 41.78 10.40 -5.01
CA LEU A 286 42.33 11.57 -5.68
C LEU A 286 43.72 11.19 -6.12
N GLY A 287 43.91 11.13 -7.44
CA GLY A 287 45.11 10.58 -8.04
C GLY A 287 46.34 11.14 -7.37
N SER A 288 47.23 10.26 -6.94
CA SER A 288 48.61 10.63 -6.71
C SER A 288 49.12 11.26 -8.00
N SER A 289 49.28 12.57 -7.99
CA SER A 289 50.04 13.32 -8.96
C SER A 289 51.41 12.65 -9.10
N SER A 290 51.59 11.88 -10.16
CA SER A 290 52.90 11.45 -10.61
C SER A 290 53.60 12.68 -11.15
N ASP A 291 54.39 13.33 -10.30
CA ASP A 291 55.41 14.28 -10.73
C ASP A 291 56.37 13.55 -11.67
N GLY A 292 56.30 13.91 -12.94
CA GLY A 292 57.28 13.53 -13.93
C GLY A 292 58.59 14.28 -13.66
N SER A 293 59.57 13.58 -13.09
CA SER A 293 60.96 14.02 -13.17
C SER A 293 61.50 13.66 -14.55
N MET A 294 61.64 14.67 -15.41
CA MET A 294 62.58 14.63 -16.53
C MET A 294 64.00 14.54 -15.98
N SER A 295 64.77 13.57 -16.46
CA SER A 295 66.22 13.63 -16.40
C SER A 295 66.76 13.34 -17.80
N ASP A 296 67.33 14.39 -18.38
CA ASP A 296 68.23 14.33 -19.53
C ASP A 296 69.43 13.42 -19.26
N GLY A 297 69.97 12.79 -20.30
CA GLY A 297 71.32 12.25 -20.21
C GLY A 297 71.74 11.26 -21.29
N SER A 298 72.36 11.83 -22.33
CA SER A 298 73.33 11.24 -23.29
C SER A 298 72.78 10.47 -24.50
#